data_AF-A0A0E1RZ52-F1
#
_entry.id   AF-A0A0E1RZ52-F1
#
_cell.length_a   1.000
_cell.length_b   1.000
_cell.length_c   1.000
_cell.angle_alpha   90.00
_cell.angle_beta   90.00
_cell.angle_gamma   90.00
#
_symmetry.space_group_name_H-M   'P 1'
#
loop_
_entity.id
_entity.type
_entity.pdbx_description
1 polymer ?
#
loop_
_entity_poly.entity_id
_entity_poly.type
_entity_poly.pdbx_seq_one_letter_code
_entity_poly.pdbx_strand_id
1 'polypeptide(L)'
;MAIFKEPGPPRPDARVHSSRLSPAERERLLKPYLPEPRISSARSRSRKARPKPIRTFLKNKLYFLIYFLIHIFFSIYIRLRQSYHAVVDRVLAICYYHHRTPELIRKDVRDLGRLPEHLSIVLTMRKDDEGLEVLMDEVAELVAWSSCVGIPTLSVYEKTGVLKSYIPALHKIVTAKLASYYGPAPQQPTLRLFAPHHPLYIPPPASTHSAPKTNPDTVTVLLLSSTDGRETLVDLTKTLAEMAQNGKISPQDISTKLIDAELSDMLTTPTSPPPEGAEPESSDTDETTVERDQLSNGPVMKAEPDLLLIFGPYVRLDGYPPWQIRLTEIFCTGDNSSSIMGDSGEAVEYQRFLQGLWRFAKAEFRFGR
;
A
#
# COMPACT_ATOMS: atom_id res chain seq x y z
N MET A 1 -28.49 54.28 18.90
CA MET A 1 -29.39 53.26 19.47
C MET A 1 -30.28 52.77 18.35
N ALA A 2 -29.89 51.70 17.65
CA ALA A 2 -30.64 51.15 16.53
C ALA A 2 -31.25 49.81 16.98
N ILE A 3 -32.58 49.78 16.99
CA ILE A 3 -33.40 48.65 17.44
C ILE A 3 -33.32 47.57 16.35
N PHE A 4 -32.71 46.43 16.67
CA PHE A 4 -32.80 45.22 15.85
C PHE A 4 -34.21 44.64 16.00
N LYS A 5 -34.95 44.56 14.91
CA LYS A 5 -36.26 43.90 14.86
C LYS A 5 -36.02 42.44 14.45
N GLU A 6 -36.33 41.50 15.34
CA GLU A 6 -36.13 40.07 15.08
C GLU A 6 -37.03 39.59 13.91
N PRO A 7 -36.51 38.69 13.05
CA PRO A 7 -37.31 38.09 11.99
C PRO A 7 -38.22 37.00 12.57
N GLY A 8 -39.54 37.13 12.32
CA GLY A 8 -40.53 36.10 12.67
C GLY A 8 -40.35 34.80 11.86
N PRO A 9 -41.03 33.71 12.27
CA PRO A 9 -40.75 32.37 11.77
C PRO A 9 -41.15 32.21 10.28
N PRO A 10 -40.42 31.36 9.52
CA PRO A 10 -40.69 31.18 8.10
C PRO A 10 -42.01 30.44 7.88
N ARG A 11 -42.87 31.00 7.02
CA ARG A 11 -44.14 30.35 6.62
C ARG A 11 -43.87 29.08 5.77
N PRO A 12 -44.68 28.02 5.89
CA PRO A 12 -44.39 26.71 5.29
C PRO A 12 -44.44 26.68 3.76
N ASP A 13 -45.05 27.68 3.12
CA ASP A 13 -45.44 27.61 1.70
C ASP A 13 -44.37 28.13 0.72
N ALA A 14 -43.20 28.55 1.20
CA ALA A 14 -42.19 29.21 0.38
C ALA A 14 -41.51 28.30 -0.66
N ARG A 15 -41.54 26.97 -0.48
CA ARG A 15 -40.82 26.03 -1.36
C ARG A 15 -41.56 25.71 -2.65
N VAL A 16 -42.87 25.89 -2.72
CA VAL A 16 -43.69 25.47 -3.87
C VAL A 16 -43.83 26.57 -4.95
N HIS A 17 -43.49 27.83 -4.63
CA HIS A 17 -43.63 28.96 -5.58
C HIS A 17 -42.32 29.46 -6.24
N SER A 18 -41.15 28.95 -5.84
CA SER A 18 -39.86 29.50 -6.33
C SER A 18 -39.55 29.17 -7.81
N SER A 19 -40.22 28.15 -8.37
CA SER A 19 -40.00 27.67 -9.75
C SER A 19 -40.80 28.42 -10.82
N ARG A 20 -41.69 29.36 -10.45
CA ARG A 20 -42.54 30.09 -11.43
C ARG A 20 -42.31 31.61 -11.51
N LEU A 21 -41.35 32.16 -10.76
CA LEU A 21 -41.11 33.60 -10.73
C LEU A 21 -39.94 34.01 -11.64
N SER A 22 -40.18 35.01 -12.49
CA SER A 22 -39.15 35.61 -13.34
C SER A 22 -38.08 36.35 -12.49
N PRO A 23 -36.86 36.55 -13.01
CA PRO A 23 -35.79 37.24 -12.28
C PRO A 23 -36.20 38.63 -11.74
N ALA A 24 -37.01 39.37 -12.50
CA ALA A 24 -37.50 40.69 -12.11
C ALA A 24 -38.50 40.64 -10.93
N GLU A 25 -39.32 39.60 -10.86
CA GLU A 25 -40.26 39.40 -9.75
C GLU A 25 -39.54 39.00 -8.47
N ARG A 26 -38.48 38.20 -8.59
CA ARG A 26 -37.60 37.84 -7.47
C ARG A 26 -36.91 39.07 -6.88
N GLU A 27 -36.42 39.96 -7.74
CA GLU A 27 -35.80 41.22 -7.32
C GLU A 27 -36.82 42.14 -6.61
N ARG A 28 -38.07 42.15 -7.08
CA ARG A 28 -39.15 42.94 -6.48
C ARG A 28 -39.55 42.44 -5.08
N LEU A 29 -39.48 41.14 -4.83
CA LEU A 29 -39.72 40.54 -3.51
C LEU A 29 -38.62 40.89 -2.50
N LEU A 30 -37.39 41.12 -2.97
CA LEU A 30 -36.25 41.45 -2.12
C LEU A 30 -36.13 42.95 -1.81
N LYS A 31 -36.70 43.84 -2.66
CA LYS A 31 -36.67 45.30 -2.47
C LYS A 31 -37.05 45.82 -1.08
N PRO A 32 -38.08 45.29 -0.38
CA PRO A 32 -38.45 45.75 0.96
C PRO A 32 -37.45 45.36 2.05
N TYR A 33 -36.62 44.35 1.81
CA TYR A 33 -35.62 43.84 2.75
C TYR A 33 -34.22 44.40 2.48
N LEU A 34 -34.04 45.13 1.37
CA LEU A 34 -32.80 45.81 1.07
C LEU A 34 -32.73 47.13 1.86
N PRO A 35 -31.59 47.46 2.50
CA PRO A 35 -31.42 48.72 3.20
C PRO A 35 -31.62 49.91 2.26
N GLU A 36 -32.34 50.94 2.70
CA GLU A 36 -32.48 52.17 1.91
C GLU A 36 -31.10 52.75 1.58
N PRO A 37 -30.81 53.05 0.30
CA PRO A 37 -29.54 53.65 -0.07
C PRO A 37 -29.46 55.03 0.58
N ARG A 38 -28.42 55.22 1.40
CA ARG A 38 -28.15 56.51 2.05
C ARG A 38 -27.87 57.56 0.97
N ILE A 39 -28.83 58.44 0.73
CA ILE A 39 -28.63 59.62 -0.12
C ILE A 39 -27.79 60.61 0.69
N SER A 40 -26.47 60.56 0.52
CA SER A 40 -25.61 61.64 1.01
C SER A 40 -25.85 62.87 0.14
N SER A 41 -26.37 63.96 0.72
CA SER A 41 -26.50 65.27 0.07
C SER A 41 -25.12 65.91 -0.15
N ALA A 42 -24.40 65.41 -1.16
CA ALA A 42 -23.14 66.01 -1.57
C ALA A 42 -23.42 67.20 -2.50
N ARG A 43 -23.40 68.41 -1.92
CA ARG A 43 -23.09 69.65 -2.63
C ARG A 43 -21.97 69.38 -3.63
N SER A 44 -22.23 69.59 -4.92
CA SER A 44 -21.24 69.60 -5.98
C SER A 44 -20.18 70.65 -5.69
N ARG A 45 -19.09 70.24 -5.06
CA ARG A 45 -17.79 70.89 -5.18
C ARG A 45 -16.96 69.98 -6.05
N SER A 46 -16.69 70.42 -7.28
CA SER A 46 -15.67 69.85 -8.17
C SER A 46 -14.35 69.73 -7.41
N ARG A 47 -14.11 68.55 -6.82
CA ARG A 47 -12.80 68.14 -6.33
C ARG A 47 -12.13 67.45 -7.51
N LYS A 48 -11.21 68.17 -8.17
CA LYS A 48 -10.26 67.61 -9.14
C LYS A 48 -9.77 66.26 -8.62
N ALA A 49 -9.98 65.20 -9.41
CA ALA A 49 -9.49 63.86 -9.08
C ALA A 49 -7.98 63.94 -8.85
N ARG A 50 -7.55 63.69 -7.61
CA ARG A 50 -6.11 63.56 -7.32
C ARG A 50 -5.61 62.34 -8.10
N PRO A 51 -4.51 62.44 -8.87
CA PRO A 51 -3.95 61.29 -9.56
C PRO A 51 -3.63 60.22 -8.51
N LYS A 52 -4.15 59.00 -8.70
CA LYS A 52 -3.78 57.85 -7.87
C LYS A 52 -2.25 57.76 -7.92
N PRO A 53 -1.54 57.80 -6.77
CA PRO A 53 -0.10 57.95 -6.79
C PRO A 53 0.51 56.75 -7.49
N ILE A 54 1.14 56.98 -8.64
CA ILE A 54 1.86 55.97 -9.44
C ILE A 54 2.80 55.14 -8.54
N ARG A 55 3.29 55.74 -7.44
CA ARG A 55 4.09 55.10 -6.39
C ARG A 55 3.43 53.87 -5.77
N THR A 56 2.12 53.84 -5.52
CA THR A 56 1.44 52.65 -4.96
C THR A 56 1.27 51.55 -6.00
N PHE A 57 1.03 51.93 -7.26
CA PHE A 57 0.99 50.97 -8.38
C PHE A 57 2.38 50.35 -8.64
N LEU A 58 3.43 51.17 -8.70
CA LEU A 58 4.82 50.72 -8.83
C LEU A 58 5.23 49.86 -7.64
N LYS A 59 4.87 50.24 -6.42
CA LYS A 59 5.16 49.46 -5.21
C LYS A 59 4.48 48.09 -5.24
N ASN A 60 3.22 48.03 -5.67
CA ASN A 60 2.51 46.74 -5.82
C ASN A 60 3.13 45.88 -6.93
N LYS A 61 3.47 46.47 -8.08
CA LYS A 61 4.15 45.75 -9.16
C LYS A 61 5.55 45.29 -8.74
N LEU A 62 6.25 46.07 -7.92
CA LEU A 62 7.53 45.69 -7.32
C LEU A 62 7.37 44.51 -6.34
N TYR A 63 6.35 44.51 -5.49
CA TYR A 63 6.07 43.35 -4.61
C TYR A 63 5.77 42.09 -5.42
N PHE A 64 4.95 42.18 -6.46
CA PHE A 64 4.69 41.04 -7.35
C PHE A 64 5.96 40.58 -8.07
N LEU A 65 6.80 41.51 -8.53
CA LEU A 65 8.08 41.18 -9.16
C LEU A 65 9.02 40.46 -8.17
N ILE A 66 9.17 40.98 -6.96
CA ILE A 66 10.01 40.37 -5.91
C ILE A 66 9.49 38.99 -5.54
N TYR A 67 8.17 38.84 -5.30
CA TYR A 67 7.55 37.56 -5.02
C TYR A 67 7.78 36.57 -6.16
N PHE A 68 7.58 37.00 -7.41
CA PHE A 68 7.81 36.18 -8.60
C PHE A 68 9.27 35.74 -8.71
N LEU A 69 10.22 36.65 -8.47
CA LEU A 69 11.65 36.32 -8.46
C LEU A 69 11.98 35.32 -7.36
N ILE A 70 11.50 35.51 -6.12
CA ILE A 70 11.69 34.56 -5.01
C ILE A 70 11.14 33.19 -5.39
N HIS A 71 9.92 33.12 -5.93
CA HIS A 71 9.32 31.87 -6.38
C HIS A 71 10.11 31.22 -7.51
N ILE A 72 10.62 31.99 -8.47
CA ILE A 72 11.50 31.46 -9.53
C ILE A 72 12.77 30.87 -8.91
N PHE A 73 13.46 31.61 -8.05
CA PHE A 73 14.70 31.15 -7.43
C PHE A 73 14.48 29.90 -6.58
N PHE A 74 13.43 29.87 -5.74
CA PHE A 74 13.08 28.70 -4.95
C PHE A 74 12.66 27.52 -5.83
N SER A 75 11.87 27.76 -6.88
CA SER A 75 11.46 26.71 -7.81
C SER A 75 12.66 26.12 -8.57
N ILE A 76 13.61 26.97 -8.99
CA ILE A 76 14.85 26.54 -9.63
C ILE A 76 15.71 25.78 -8.61
N TYR A 77 15.87 26.28 -7.39
CA TYR A 77 16.65 25.61 -6.34
C TYR A 77 16.08 24.22 -5.99
N ILE A 78 14.77 24.12 -5.76
CA ILE A 78 14.10 22.84 -5.46
C ILE A 78 14.27 21.88 -6.64
N ARG A 79 14.02 22.33 -7.87
CA ARG A 79 14.21 21.49 -9.07
C ARG A 79 15.67 21.07 -9.25
N LEU A 80 16.65 21.96 -9.07
CA LEU A 80 18.07 21.62 -9.17
C LEU A 80 18.47 20.59 -8.11
N ARG A 81 18.01 20.76 -6.86
CA ARG A 81 18.28 19.80 -5.78
C ARG A 81 17.65 18.44 -6.08
N GLN A 82 16.41 18.42 -6.55
CA GLN A 82 15.71 17.20 -6.96
C GLN A 82 16.41 16.53 -8.14
N SER A 83 16.77 17.29 -9.18
CA SER A 83 17.52 16.80 -10.34
C SER A 83 18.91 16.28 -9.95
N TYR A 84 19.59 16.91 -8.99
CA TYR A 84 20.86 16.41 -8.47
C TYR A 84 20.69 15.03 -7.81
N HIS A 85 19.73 14.90 -6.88
CA HIS A 85 19.47 13.60 -6.24
C HIS A 85 18.99 12.56 -7.26
N ALA A 86 18.14 12.92 -8.21
CA ALA A 86 17.69 12.07 -9.30
C ALA A 86 18.85 11.55 -10.16
N VAL A 87 19.76 12.44 -10.56
CA VAL A 87 20.92 12.09 -11.39
C VAL A 87 21.89 11.24 -10.58
N VAL A 88 22.13 11.56 -9.31
CA VAL A 88 22.93 10.71 -8.43
C VAL A 88 22.28 9.34 -8.30
N ASP A 89 21.01 9.24 -7.94
CA ASP A 89 20.29 7.96 -7.78
C ASP A 89 20.30 7.15 -9.08
N ARG A 90 20.16 7.80 -10.25
CA ARG A 90 20.20 7.13 -11.56
C ARG A 90 21.60 6.73 -12.00
N VAL A 91 22.61 7.55 -11.74
CA VAL A 91 24.02 7.20 -11.99
C VAL A 91 24.44 6.08 -11.05
N LEU A 92 24.03 6.14 -9.78
CA LEU A 92 24.22 5.06 -8.82
C LEU A 92 23.49 3.81 -9.32
N ALA A 93 22.21 3.87 -9.71
CA ALA A 93 21.49 2.74 -10.27
C ALA A 93 22.22 2.13 -11.48
N ILE A 94 22.63 2.94 -12.46
CA ILE A 94 23.38 2.53 -13.67
C ILE A 94 24.74 1.92 -13.31
N CYS A 95 25.54 2.59 -12.47
CA CYS A 95 26.85 2.09 -12.04
C CYS A 95 26.70 0.78 -11.23
N TYR A 96 25.64 0.68 -10.44
CA TYR A 96 25.35 -0.43 -9.55
C TYR A 96 24.43 -1.51 -10.13
N TYR A 97 24.07 -1.45 -11.42
CA TYR A 97 23.45 -2.59 -12.15
C TYR A 97 24.30 -3.88 -12.12
N HIS A 98 25.52 -3.80 -11.58
CA HIS A 98 26.41 -4.92 -11.29
C HIS A 98 26.12 -5.65 -9.95
N HIS A 99 25.12 -5.22 -9.15
CA HIS A 99 24.72 -5.85 -7.87
C HIS A 99 23.88 -7.13 -8.01
N ARG A 100 24.08 -7.91 -9.08
CA ARG A 100 23.37 -9.19 -9.23
C ARG A 100 23.98 -10.31 -8.40
N THR A 101 24.97 -10.04 -7.57
CA THR A 101 25.60 -11.06 -6.73
C THR A 101 25.06 -11.01 -5.30
N PRO A 102 24.62 -12.15 -4.74
CA PRO A 102 24.10 -12.20 -3.37
C PRO A 102 25.14 -11.71 -2.35
N GLU A 103 26.44 -11.91 -2.61
CA GLU A 103 27.51 -11.46 -1.71
C GLU A 103 27.55 -9.94 -1.53
N LEU A 104 27.26 -9.20 -2.61
CA LEU A 104 27.30 -7.74 -2.59
C LEU A 104 26.09 -7.17 -1.84
N ILE A 105 24.91 -7.73 -2.08
CA ILE A 105 23.69 -7.37 -1.35
C ILE A 105 23.83 -7.71 0.14
N ARG A 106 24.40 -8.87 0.48
CA ARG A 106 24.68 -9.25 1.88
C ARG A 106 25.63 -8.28 2.56
N LYS A 107 26.60 -7.75 1.84
CA LYS A 107 27.55 -6.76 2.37
C LYS A 107 26.84 -5.44 2.74
N ASP A 108 25.86 -5.01 1.95
CA ASP A 108 25.11 -3.77 2.18
C ASP A 108 24.30 -3.77 3.47
N VAL A 109 23.92 -4.95 3.96
CA VAL A 109 23.12 -5.15 5.18
C VAL A 109 23.91 -5.67 6.37
N ARG A 110 25.21 -5.96 6.21
CA ARG A 110 26.04 -6.59 7.25
C ARG A 110 26.10 -5.80 8.56
N ASP A 111 26.09 -4.47 8.46
CA ASP A 111 26.19 -3.56 9.60
C ASP A 111 24.82 -3.17 10.18
N LEU A 112 23.72 -3.74 9.67
CA LEU A 112 22.38 -3.53 10.22
C LEU A 112 22.22 -4.33 11.51
N GLY A 113 21.81 -3.66 12.59
CA GLY A 113 21.62 -4.31 13.89
C GLY A 113 20.46 -5.32 13.96
N ARG A 114 19.56 -5.31 12.96
CA ARG A 114 18.47 -6.28 12.82
C ARG A 114 17.87 -6.23 11.41
N LEU A 115 17.19 -7.30 11.04
CA LEU A 115 16.42 -7.46 9.80
C LEU A 115 15.00 -7.95 10.14
N PRO A 116 13.99 -7.64 9.30
CA PRO A 116 12.65 -8.17 9.50
C PRO A 116 12.63 -9.68 9.20
N GLU A 117 11.91 -10.47 10.00
CA GLU A 117 11.69 -11.90 9.71
C GLU A 117 10.61 -12.06 8.63
N HIS A 118 9.65 -11.14 8.62
CA HIS A 118 8.59 -11.07 7.63
C HIS A 118 8.52 -9.65 7.05
N LEU A 119 8.84 -9.52 5.78
CA LEU A 119 8.69 -8.30 5.01
C LEU A 119 7.38 -8.34 4.25
N SER A 120 6.62 -7.25 4.25
CA SER A 120 5.47 -7.08 3.36
C SER A 120 5.67 -5.89 2.44
N ILE A 121 5.15 -5.97 1.22
CA ILE A 121 5.28 -4.93 0.20
C ILE A 121 3.91 -4.67 -0.44
N VAL A 122 3.55 -3.40 -0.55
CA VAL A 122 2.37 -2.94 -1.29
C VAL A 122 2.81 -2.50 -2.68
N LEU A 123 2.32 -3.19 -3.70
CA LEU A 123 2.55 -2.85 -5.11
C LEU A 123 1.25 -2.42 -5.78
N THR A 124 1.38 -1.59 -6.80
CA THR A 124 0.25 -1.12 -7.61
C THR A 124 0.55 -1.45 -9.07
N MET A 125 -0.34 -2.21 -9.70
CA MET A 125 -0.22 -2.48 -11.13
C MET A 125 -0.39 -1.20 -11.93
N ARG A 126 0.50 -0.97 -12.89
CA ARG A 126 0.37 0.15 -13.82
C ARG A 126 -0.78 -0.11 -14.81
N LYS A 127 -1.35 0.96 -15.37
CA LYS A 127 -2.57 0.90 -16.21
C LYS A 127 -2.28 0.66 -17.70
N ASP A 128 -1.02 0.59 -18.08
CA ASP A 128 -0.54 0.29 -19.43
C ASP A 128 -0.62 -1.21 -19.73
N ASP A 129 -0.58 -1.57 -21.01
CA ASP A 129 -0.73 -2.95 -21.49
C ASP A 129 0.36 -3.89 -20.95
N GLU A 130 1.54 -3.35 -20.62
CA GLU A 130 2.68 -4.09 -20.04
C GLU A 130 2.67 -4.11 -18.50
N GLY A 131 1.63 -3.53 -17.86
CA GLY A 131 1.60 -3.32 -16.42
C GLY A 131 1.70 -4.61 -15.59
N LEU A 132 1.10 -5.71 -16.06
CA LEU A 132 1.17 -7.01 -15.40
C LEU A 132 2.56 -7.65 -15.51
N GLU A 133 3.18 -7.59 -16.68
CA GLU A 133 4.52 -8.14 -16.90
C GLU A 133 5.56 -7.44 -16.02
N VAL A 134 5.46 -6.11 -15.96
CA VAL A 134 6.32 -5.32 -15.10
C VAL A 134 6.09 -5.64 -13.64
N LEU A 135 4.83 -5.70 -13.19
CA LEU A 135 4.52 -6.09 -11.81
C LEU A 135 5.12 -7.44 -11.43
N MET A 136 5.03 -8.45 -12.32
CA MET A 136 5.63 -9.77 -12.07
C MET A 136 7.16 -9.71 -12.01
N ASP A 137 7.79 -8.86 -12.83
CA ASP A 137 9.24 -8.65 -12.79
C ASP A 137 9.68 -7.94 -11.50
N GLU A 138 8.96 -6.90 -11.07
CA GLU A 138 9.20 -6.18 -9.83
C GLU A 138 9.09 -7.11 -8.60
N VAL A 139 8.07 -7.97 -8.58
CA VAL A 139 7.94 -9.01 -7.54
C VAL A 139 9.16 -9.92 -7.55
N ALA A 140 9.62 -10.36 -8.73
CA ALA A 140 10.78 -11.23 -8.84
C ALA A 140 12.07 -10.55 -8.34
N GLU A 141 12.26 -9.26 -8.63
CA GLU A 141 13.40 -8.48 -8.11
C GLU A 141 13.36 -8.35 -6.59
N LEU A 142 12.20 -8.00 -6.03
CA LEU A 142 12.01 -7.88 -4.58
C LEU A 142 12.22 -9.21 -3.86
N VAL A 143 11.78 -10.33 -4.43
CA VAL A 143 12.05 -11.68 -3.89
C VAL A 143 13.55 -11.97 -3.91
N ALA A 144 14.24 -11.66 -5.01
CA ALA A 144 15.67 -11.87 -5.10
C ALA A 144 16.44 -11.02 -4.08
N TRP A 145 16.11 -9.74 -3.93
CA TRP A 145 16.75 -8.86 -2.94
C TRP A 145 16.47 -9.33 -1.50
N SER A 146 15.21 -9.65 -1.19
CA SER A 146 14.83 -10.16 0.14
C SER A 146 15.58 -11.44 0.48
N SER A 147 15.65 -12.36 -0.48
CA SER A 147 16.43 -13.59 -0.36
C SER A 147 17.91 -13.33 -0.11
N CYS A 148 18.54 -12.44 -0.90
CA CYS A 148 19.96 -12.14 -0.78
C CYS A 148 20.28 -11.54 0.60
N VAL A 149 19.43 -10.62 1.09
CA VAL A 149 19.54 -10.01 2.42
C VAL A 149 19.38 -11.04 3.55
N GLY A 150 18.67 -12.16 3.31
CA GLY A 150 18.38 -13.17 4.31
C GLY A 150 17.02 -13.01 4.99
N ILE A 151 16.06 -12.35 4.33
CA ILE A 151 14.66 -12.25 4.78
C ILE A 151 13.92 -13.49 4.26
N PRO A 152 13.44 -14.39 5.14
CA PRO A 152 12.89 -15.68 4.73
C PRO A 152 11.45 -15.59 4.20
N THR A 153 10.68 -14.58 4.61
CA THR A 153 9.26 -14.45 4.27
C THR A 153 8.95 -13.09 3.65
N LEU A 154 8.29 -13.12 2.49
CA LEU A 154 7.82 -11.94 1.77
C LEU A 154 6.32 -12.02 1.51
N SER A 155 5.54 -11.06 2.01
CA SER A 155 4.15 -10.85 1.56
C SER A 155 4.11 -9.78 0.48
N VAL A 156 3.50 -10.11 -0.66
CA VAL A 156 3.25 -9.15 -1.74
C VAL A 156 1.77 -8.88 -1.80
N TYR A 157 1.38 -7.63 -1.53
CA TYR A 157 0.01 -7.18 -1.67
C TYR A 157 -0.16 -6.42 -2.97
N GLU A 158 -1.11 -6.88 -3.79
CA GLU A 158 -1.66 -6.14 -4.91
C GLU A 158 -3.19 -6.15 -4.79
N LYS A 159 -3.79 -4.97 -4.83
CA LYS A 159 -5.20 -4.76 -4.49
C LYS A 159 -6.15 -5.67 -5.25
N THR A 160 -6.00 -5.78 -6.58
CA THR A 160 -6.95 -6.51 -7.43
C THR A 160 -6.85 -8.02 -7.29
N GLY A 161 -5.71 -8.53 -6.80
CA GLY A 161 -5.45 -9.95 -6.72
C GLY A 161 -5.05 -10.60 -8.04
N VAL A 162 -4.70 -9.80 -9.07
CA VAL A 162 -4.33 -10.32 -10.39
C VAL A 162 -3.20 -11.35 -10.29
N LEU A 163 -2.21 -11.12 -9.41
CA LEU A 163 -1.07 -12.01 -9.23
C LEU A 163 -1.46 -13.44 -8.80
N LYS A 164 -2.56 -13.60 -8.07
CA LYS A 164 -3.04 -14.92 -7.61
C LYS A 164 -3.42 -15.81 -8.80
N SER A 165 -3.99 -15.24 -9.86
CA SER A 165 -4.36 -15.98 -11.07
C SER A 165 -3.16 -16.39 -11.93
N TYR A 166 -1.98 -15.81 -11.69
CA TYR A 166 -0.76 -16.03 -12.47
C TYR A 166 0.36 -16.71 -11.67
N ILE A 167 0.05 -17.38 -10.55
CA ILE A 167 1.05 -18.07 -9.71
C ILE A 167 2.02 -18.96 -10.52
N PRO A 168 1.57 -19.82 -11.46
CA PRO A 168 2.50 -20.66 -12.22
C PRO A 168 3.48 -19.86 -13.09
N ALA A 169 3.03 -18.77 -13.69
CA ALA A 169 3.86 -17.89 -14.50
C ALA A 169 4.83 -17.09 -13.63
N LEU A 170 4.33 -16.51 -12.53
CA LEU A 170 5.13 -15.78 -11.56
C LEU A 170 6.20 -16.67 -10.94
N HIS A 171 5.88 -17.92 -10.57
CA HIS A 171 6.85 -18.88 -10.05
C HIS A 171 8.02 -19.08 -11.01
N LYS A 172 7.76 -19.18 -12.32
CA LYS A 172 8.82 -19.31 -13.34
C LYS A 172 9.69 -18.05 -13.42
N ILE A 173 9.06 -16.86 -13.43
CA ILE A 173 9.77 -15.57 -13.48
C ILE A 173 10.66 -15.39 -12.25
N VAL A 174 10.13 -15.66 -11.05
CA VAL A 174 10.88 -15.57 -9.78
C VAL A 174 12.01 -16.59 -9.77
N THR A 175 11.78 -17.83 -10.21
CA THR A 175 12.84 -18.86 -10.28
C THR A 175 13.96 -18.44 -11.24
N ALA A 176 13.62 -17.91 -12.42
CA ALA A 176 14.59 -17.42 -13.37
C ALA A 176 15.39 -16.22 -12.82
N LYS A 177 14.72 -15.31 -12.11
CA LYS A 177 15.37 -14.17 -11.44
C LYS A 177 16.31 -14.67 -10.34
N LEU A 178 15.89 -15.59 -9.47
CA LEU A 178 16.77 -16.20 -8.45
C LEU A 178 18.00 -16.86 -9.09
N ALA A 179 17.83 -17.58 -10.20
CA ALA A 179 18.95 -18.17 -10.94
C ALA A 179 19.91 -17.12 -11.52
N SER A 180 19.42 -15.92 -11.88
CA SER A 180 20.27 -14.81 -12.33
C SER A 180 21.13 -14.20 -11.21
N TYR A 181 20.72 -14.35 -9.94
CA TYR A 181 21.48 -13.88 -8.78
C TYR A 181 22.41 -14.97 -8.21
N TYR A 182 21.86 -16.15 -7.95
CA TYR A 182 22.58 -17.25 -7.29
C TYR A 182 23.27 -18.22 -8.25
N GLY A 183 23.05 -18.08 -9.56
CA GLY A 183 23.38 -19.13 -10.53
C GLY A 183 22.30 -20.22 -10.60
N PRO A 184 22.42 -21.17 -11.54
CA PRO A 184 21.48 -22.27 -11.67
C PRO A 184 21.50 -23.19 -10.43
N ALA A 185 20.47 -24.05 -10.30
CA ALA A 185 20.47 -25.11 -9.29
C ALA A 185 21.80 -25.89 -9.32
N PRO A 186 22.42 -26.22 -8.17
CA PRO A 186 21.84 -26.31 -6.81
C PRO A 186 22.09 -25.12 -5.85
N GLN A 187 22.55 -23.96 -6.35
CA GLN A 187 22.96 -22.82 -5.50
C GLN A 187 21.81 -21.90 -5.07
N GLN A 188 20.68 -21.93 -5.79
CA GLN A 188 19.50 -21.13 -5.49
C GLN A 188 18.74 -21.62 -4.25
N PRO A 189 18.09 -20.72 -3.49
CA PRO A 189 17.20 -21.09 -2.40
C PRO A 189 15.95 -21.83 -2.92
N THR A 190 15.28 -22.55 -2.03
CA THR A 190 13.99 -23.15 -2.32
C THR A 190 12.90 -22.09 -2.31
N LEU A 191 12.20 -21.90 -3.42
CA LEU A 191 11.06 -20.99 -3.53
C LEU A 191 9.77 -21.71 -3.10
N ARG A 192 8.99 -21.08 -2.22
CA ARG A 192 7.59 -21.46 -1.93
C ARG A 192 6.70 -20.26 -2.23
N LEU A 193 5.78 -20.38 -3.19
CA LEU A 193 4.87 -19.31 -3.60
C LEU A 193 3.43 -19.77 -3.45
N PHE A 194 2.61 -19.05 -2.68
CA PHE A 194 1.19 -19.38 -2.50
C PHE A 194 0.35 -18.14 -2.17
N ALA A 195 -0.96 -18.32 -2.17
CA ALA A 195 -1.95 -17.30 -1.84
C ALA A 195 -3.06 -17.90 -0.97
N PRO A 196 -3.69 -17.12 -0.08
CA PRO A 196 -4.88 -17.57 0.66
C PRO A 196 -5.98 -18.01 -0.32
N HIS A 197 -6.70 -19.08 0.04
CA HIS A 197 -7.82 -19.63 -0.74
C HIS A 197 -7.47 -20.06 -2.18
N HIS A 198 -6.19 -20.29 -2.48
CA HIS A 198 -5.75 -20.79 -3.77
C HIS A 198 -5.04 -22.16 -3.61
N PRO A 199 -5.26 -23.12 -4.51
CA PRO A 199 -4.66 -24.43 -4.36
C PRO A 199 -3.14 -24.32 -4.48
N LEU A 200 -2.44 -25.16 -3.73
CA LEU A 200 -0.98 -25.22 -3.77
C LEU A 200 -0.49 -25.50 -5.19
N TYR A 201 0.29 -24.55 -5.72
CA TYR A 201 1.03 -24.78 -6.95
C TYR A 201 2.25 -25.65 -6.67
N ILE A 202 2.25 -26.86 -7.23
CA ILE A 202 3.41 -27.75 -7.20
C ILE A 202 4.12 -27.61 -8.55
N PRO A 203 5.35 -27.04 -8.59
CA PRO A 203 6.10 -26.96 -9.83
C PRO A 203 6.41 -28.38 -10.35
N PRO A 204 6.39 -28.59 -11.68
CA PRO A 204 6.70 -29.90 -12.23
C PRO A 204 8.10 -30.33 -11.79
N PRO A 205 8.31 -31.62 -11.46
CA PRO A 205 9.60 -32.12 -11.04
C PRO A 205 10.61 -31.83 -12.15
N ALA A 206 11.66 -31.07 -11.82
CA ALA A 206 12.79 -30.90 -12.74
C ALA A 206 13.35 -32.29 -13.07
N SER A 207 13.60 -32.53 -14.35
CA SER A 207 14.04 -33.80 -14.93
C SER A 207 15.10 -34.49 -14.06
N THR A 208 14.89 -35.79 -13.82
CA THR A 208 15.76 -36.81 -13.23
C THR A 208 17.24 -36.41 -13.02
N HIS A 209 17.71 -36.61 -11.77
CA HIS A 209 19.03 -36.27 -11.19
C HIS A 209 19.14 -34.88 -10.52
N SER A 210 18.26 -34.58 -9.56
CA SER A 210 18.48 -33.43 -8.67
C SER A 210 19.67 -33.72 -7.74
N ALA A 211 20.84 -33.15 -8.03
CA ALA A 211 21.94 -33.08 -7.08
C ALA A 211 21.44 -32.47 -5.74
N PRO A 212 21.98 -32.88 -4.59
CA PRO A 212 21.61 -32.30 -3.30
C PRO A 212 21.76 -30.78 -3.37
N LYS A 213 20.71 -30.05 -2.96
CA LYS A 213 20.75 -28.58 -2.92
C LYS A 213 21.88 -28.17 -1.97
N THR A 214 22.87 -27.44 -2.49
CA THR A 214 23.95 -26.85 -1.68
C THR A 214 23.45 -25.73 -0.79
N ASN A 215 22.39 -25.05 -1.21
CA ASN A 215 21.77 -23.98 -0.45
C ASN A 215 20.56 -24.52 0.34
N PRO A 216 20.61 -24.56 1.68
CA PRO A 216 19.50 -24.99 2.52
C PRO A 216 18.40 -23.92 2.67
N ASP A 217 18.67 -22.67 2.24
CA ASP A 217 17.77 -21.55 2.46
C ASP A 217 16.45 -21.76 1.71
N THR A 218 15.36 -21.31 2.35
CA THR A 218 14.01 -21.32 1.78
C THR A 218 13.46 -19.90 1.83
N VAL A 219 12.90 -19.45 0.72
CA VAL A 219 12.24 -18.14 0.60
C VAL A 219 10.78 -18.39 0.33
N THR A 220 9.94 -17.86 1.20
CA THR A 220 8.49 -18.03 1.12
C THR A 220 7.83 -16.72 0.70
N VAL A 221 6.98 -16.79 -0.31
CA VAL A 221 6.28 -15.66 -0.89
C VAL A 221 4.78 -15.88 -0.76
N LEU A 222 4.12 -14.97 -0.04
CA LEU A 222 2.67 -14.96 0.17
C LEU A 222 2.04 -13.85 -0.68
N LEU A 223 1.10 -14.19 -1.56
CA LEU A 223 0.38 -13.22 -2.37
C LEU A 223 -0.94 -12.84 -1.70
N LEU A 224 -1.11 -11.53 -1.46
CA LEU A 224 -2.28 -10.95 -0.81
C LEU A 224 -3.03 -10.00 -1.74
N SER A 225 -4.34 -9.88 -1.53
CA SER A 225 -5.24 -8.94 -2.20
C SER A 225 -6.22 -8.31 -1.23
N SER A 226 -7.04 -7.36 -1.70
CA SER A 226 -8.00 -6.67 -0.81
C SER A 226 -9.02 -7.60 -0.15
N THR A 227 -9.32 -8.73 -0.80
CA THR A 227 -10.17 -9.81 -0.29
C THR A 227 -9.60 -10.48 0.96
N ASP A 228 -8.28 -10.47 1.14
CA ASP A 228 -7.62 -11.10 2.30
C ASP A 228 -7.58 -10.20 3.53
N GLY A 229 -8.17 -8.99 3.44
CA GLY A 229 -8.20 -8.02 4.51
C GLY A 229 -9.55 -7.97 5.22
N ARG A 230 -10.35 -6.96 4.85
CA ARG A 230 -11.63 -6.72 5.54
C ARG A 230 -12.67 -7.82 5.28
N GLU A 231 -12.65 -8.41 4.10
CA GLU A 231 -13.60 -9.48 3.74
C GLU A 231 -13.33 -10.73 4.58
N THR A 232 -12.08 -11.17 4.71
CA THR A 232 -11.69 -12.27 5.63
C THR A 232 -12.13 -12.01 7.07
N LEU A 233 -12.00 -10.78 7.58
CA LEU A 233 -12.48 -10.43 8.92
C LEU A 233 -14.00 -10.58 9.05
N VAL A 234 -14.75 -10.15 8.03
CA VAL A 234 -16.20 -10.28 7.99
C VAL A 234 -16.60 -11.76 7.92
N ASP A 235 -15.92 -12.56 7.11
CA ASP A 235 -16.23 -13.97 6.95
C ASP A 235 -15.90 -14.77 8.22
N LEU A 236 -14.75 -14.53 8.85
CA LEU A 236 -14.44 -15.09 10.16
C LEU A 236 -15.51 -14.71 11.20
N THR A 237 -15.96 -13.45 11.20
CA THR A 237 -17.01 -12.99 12.12
C THR A 237 -18.32 -13.75 11.89
N LYS A 238 -18.73 -13.98 10.63
CA LYS A 238 -19.92 -14.78 10.31
C LYS A 238 -19.76 -16.22 10.81
N THR A 239 -18.63 -16.86 10.53
CA THR A 239 -18.35 -18.23 10.96
C THR A 239 -18.41 -18.37 12.49
N LEU A 240 -17.75 -17.46 13.22
CA LEU A 240 -17.80 -17.46 14.68
C LEU A 240 -19.21 -17.20 15.22
N ALA A 241 -19.98 -16.31 14.59
CA ALA A 241 -21.37 -16.05 14.99
C ALA A 241 -22.27 -17.28 14.75
N GLU A 242 -22.12 -17.96 13.61
CA GLU A 242 -22.86 -19.20 13.31
C GLU A 242 -22.48 -20.33 14.28
N MET A 243 -21.19 -20.48 14.60
CA MET A 243 -20.73 -21.44 15.60
C MET A 243 -21.31 -21.14 16.99
N ALA A 244 -21.39 -19.86 17.36
CA ALA A 244 -21.98 -19.44 18.63
C ALA A 244 -23.50 -19.68 18.69
N GLN A 245 -24.22 -19.37 17.61
CA GLN A 245 -25.66 -19.62 17.49
C GLN A 245 -26.00 -21.12 17.57
N ASN A 246 -25.14 -21.96 17.01
CA ASN A 246 -25.26 -23.42 17.08
C ASN A 246 -24.78 -24.02 18.41
N GLY A 247 -24.33 -23.19 19.36
CA GLY A 247 -23.85 -23.63 20.67
C GLY A 247 -22.50 -24.36 20.65
N LYS A 248 -21.72 -24.26 19.55
CA LYS A 248 -20.39 -24.87 19.43
C LYS A 248 -19.31 -24.08 20.18
N ILE A 249 -19.49 -22.78 20.33
CA ILE A 249 -18.60 -21.88 21.09
C ILE A 249 -19.42 -20.89 21.90
N SER A 250 -18.93 -20.47 23.07
CA SER A 250 -19.55 -19.37 23.81
C SER A 250 -19.08 -18.03 23.23
N PRO A 251 -19.95 -16.99 23.15
CA PRO A 251 -19.51 -15.65 22.78
C PRO A 251 -18.39 -15.08 23.67
N GLN A 252 -18.28 -15.57 24.91
CA GLN A 252 -17.22 -15.15 25.85
C GLN A 252 -15.85 -15.77 25.52
N ASP A 253 -15.83 -16.86 24.77
CA ASP A 253 -14.60 -17.56 24.38
C ASP A 253 -13.94 -16.89 23.15
N ILE A 254 -14.64 -15.96 22.49
CA ILE A 254 -14.14 -15.19 21.35
C ILE A 254 -13.14 -14.15 21.85
N SER A 255 -11.90 -14.60 22.01
CA SER A 255 -10.76 -13.78 22.43
C SER A 255 -9.96 -13.25 21.24
N THR A 256 -9.17 -12.20 21.47
CA THR A 256 -8.24 -11.68 20.44
C THR A 256 -7.23 -12.74 20.00
N LYS A 257 -6.83 -13.66 20.88
CA LYS A 257 -5.93 -14.78 20.56
C LYS A 257 -6.56 -15.78 19.61
N LEU A 258 -7.84 -16.09 19.80
CA LEU A 258 -8.59 -16.95 18.88
C LEU A 258 -8.62 -16.31 17.50
N ILE A 259 -8.99 -15.03 17.42
CA ILE A 259 -9.04 -14.29 16.16
C ILE A 259 -7.66 -14.25 15.50
N ASP A 260 -6.59 -14.03 16.28
CA ASP A 260 -5.20 -14.04 15.79
C ASP A 260 -4.83 -15.39 15.17
N ALA A 261 -5.15 -16.49 15.84
CA ALA A 261 -4.84 -17.84 15.39
C ALA A 261 -5.60 -18.20 14.12
N GLU A 262 -6.91 -17.95 14.09
CA GLU A 262 -7.77 -18.25 12.94
C GLU A 262 -7.37 -17.42 11.70
N LEU A 263 -7.13 -16.10 11.87
CA LEU A 263 -6.69 -15.26 10.76
C LEU A 263 -5.30 -15.63 10.26
N SER A 264 -4.39 -16.00 11.18
CA SER A 264 -3.06 -16.45 10.80
C SER A 264 -3.14 -17.74 10.00
N ASP A 265 -3.98 -18.69 10.42
CA ASP A 265 -4.20 -19.94 9.70
C ASP A 265 -4.76 -19.66 8.29
N MET A 266 -5.88 -18.94 8.18
CA MET A 266 -6.52 -18.64 6.89
C MET A 266 -5.58 -17.95 5.88
N LEU A 267 -4.61 -17.16 6.35
CA LEU A 267 -3.67 -16.44 5.48
C LEU A 267 -2.37 -17.21 5.18
N THR A 268 -1.87 -17.98 6.13
CA THR A 268 -0.53 -18.58 6.04
C THR A 268 -0.54 -20.07 5.73
N THR A 269 -1.66 -20.77 5.94
CA THR A 269 -1.76 -22.17 5.56
C THR A 269 -2.31 -22.30 4.14
N PRO A 270 -1.58 -23.00 3.26
CA PRO A 270 -2.07 -23.24 1.93
C PRO A 270 -3.27 -24.19 1.99
N THR A 271 -4.33 -23.87 1.24
CA THR A 271 -5.48 -24.78 1.12
C THR A 271 -5.05 -26.03 0.35
N SER A 272 -5.05 -27.19 1.01
CA SER A 272 -4.89 -28.47 0.32
C SER A 272 -6.11 -28.72 -0.57
N PRO A 273 -5.96 -29.24 -1.80
CA PRO A 273 -7.11 -29.67 -2.58
C PRO A 273 -7.91 -30.72 -1.78
N PRO A 274 -9.26 -30.76 -1.91
CA PRO A 274 -10.03 -31.86 -1.36
C PRO A 274 -9.50 -33.18 -1.92
N PRO A 275 -9.43 -34.26 -1.14
CA PRO A 275 -9.12 -35.57 -1.70
C PRO A 275 -10.22 -35.95 -2.71
N GLU A 276 -9.85 -36.00 -3.99
CA GLU A 276 -10.70 -36.62 -5.02
C GLU A 276 -10.83 -38.11 -4.67
N GLY A 277 -12.03 -38.55 -4.28
CA GLY A 277 -12.37 -39.96 -4.15
C GLY A 277 -12.84 -40.46 -2.77
N ALA A 278 -13.45 -39.64 -1.92
CA ALA A 278 -14.18 -40.16 -0.77
C ALA A 278 -15.59 -40.64 -1.21
N GLU A 279 -15.71 -41.90 -1.62
CA GLU A 279 -17.01 -42.58 -1.67
C GLU A 279 -17.61 -42.69 -0.25
N PRO A 280 -18.95 -42.69 -0.11
CA PRO A 280 -19.59 -42.83 1.18
C PRO A 280 -19.63 -44.31 1.58
N GLU A 281 -18.54 -44.82 2.17
CA GLU A 281 -18.59 -46.13 2.83
C GLU A 281 -19.12 -46.01 4.26
N SER A 282 -20.08 -46.89 4.53
CA SER A 282 -20.88 -47.04 5.73
C SER A 282 -20.13 -47.63 6.92
N SER A 283 -20.48 -47.14 8.11
CA SER A 283 -20.58 -47.83 9.42
C SER A 283 -19.47 -48.77 9.92
N ASP A 284 -19.05 -48.44 11.15
CA ASP A 284 -18.58 -49.29 12.26
C ASP A 284 -17.07 -49.51 12.47
N THR A 285 -16.60 -48.97 13.61
CA THR A 285 -15.43 -49.35 14.46
C THR A 285 -14.04 -49.33 13.80
N ASP A 286 -13.00 -48.72 14.36
CA ASP A 286 -12.47 -48.87 15.72
C ASP A 286 -11.43 -47.76 15.98
N GLU A 287 -11.11 -47.50 17.25
CA GLU A 287 -10.07 -46.55 17.65
C GLU A 287 -8.69 -46.96 17.11
N THR A 288 -8.03 -46.08 16.35
CA THR A 288 -6.56 -46.00 16.40
C THR A 288 -6.06 -44.60 16.07
N THR A 289 -5.61 -43.94 17.13
CA THR A 289 -4.91 -42.66 17.15
C THR A 289 -3.48 -42.84 16.62
N VAL A 290 -3.26 -42.88 15.31
CA VAL A 290 -1.92 -42.69 14.73
C VAL A 290 -2.06 -42.11 13.31
N GLU A 291 -1.21 -41.14 12.96
CA GLU A 291 -0.99 -40.59 11.60
C GLU A 291 -1.86 -39.38 11.14
N ARG A 292 -1.85 -38.29 11.91
CA ARG A 292 -2.04 -36.92 11.36
C ARG A 292 -0.77 -36.07 11.37
N ASP A 293 0.38 -36.66 11.69
CA ASP A 293 1.57 -35.92 12.14
C ASP A 293 2.69 -35.78 11.09
N GLN A 294 2.41 -35.94 9.78
CA GLN A 294 3.47 -35.92 8.75
C GLN A 294 3.28 -34.94 7.58
N LEU A 295 2.25 -34.09 7.57
CA LEU A 295 2.11 -33.01 6.57
C LEU A 295 2.05 -31.59 7.16
N SER A 296 2.19 -31.47 8.49
CA SER A 296 2.13 -30.20 9.24
C SER A 296 3.49 -29.58 9.54
N ASN A 297 4.60 -30.23 9.16
CA ASN A 297 5.96 -29.80 9.52
C ASN A 297 6.58 -28.74 8.57
N GLY A 298 5.73 -27.92 7.93
CA GLY A 298 6.21 -26.71 7.26
C GLY A 298 6.61 -25.67 8.32
N PRO A 299 7.69 -24.89 8.11
CA PRO A 299 8.03 -23.81 9.03
C PRO A 299 6.82 -22.92 9.24
N VAL A 300 6.43 -22.73 10.50
CA VAL A 300 5.38 -21.81 10.93
C VAL A 300 5.77 -20.42 10.45
N MET A 301 5.13 -19.96 9.39
CA MET A 301 5.32 -18.62 8.87
C MET A 301 4.76 -17.63 9.89
N LYS A 302 5.54 -16.62 10.25
CA LYS A 302 5.03 -15.48 11.01
C LYS A 302 4.00 -14.74 10.15
N ALA A 303 2.76 -14.64 10.62
CA ALA A 303 1.67 -14.03 9.86
C ALA A 303 1.74 -12.48 9.83
N GLU A 304 2.26 -11.88 10.89
CA GLU A 304 2.36 -10.42 11.05
C GLU A 304 3.70 -9.90 10.52
N PRO A 305 3.69 -9.00 9.52
CA PRO A 305 4.93 -8.44 8.99
C PRO A 305 5.61 -7.53 10.01
N ASP A 306 6.94 -7.58 10.07
CA ASP A 306 7.74 -6.67 10.87
C ASP A 306 7.90 -5.30 10.19
N LEU A 307 7.98 -5.32 8.86
CA LEU A 307 8.17 -4.15 8.01
C LEU A 307 7.21 -4.20 6.82
N LEU A 308 6.51 -3.09 6.57
CA LEU A 308 5.69 -2.86 5.38
C LEU A 308 6.34 -1.79 4.51
N LEU A 309 6.75 -2.16 3.29
CA LEU A 309 7.28 -1.22 2.30
C LEU A 309 6.17 -0.76 1.34
N ILE A 310 6.13 0.56 1.12
CA ILE A 310 5.21 1.19 0.17
C ILE A 310 6.04 2.02 -0.81
N PHE A 311 6.01 1.62 -2.08
CA PHE A 311 6.60 2.38 -3.19
C PHE A 311 5.58 3.39 -3.69
N GLY A 312 5.86 4.68 -3.50
CA GLY A 312 4.96 5.74 -3.90
C GLY A 312 5.00 6.98 -3.01
N PRO A 313 4.28 8.03 -3.44
CA PRO A 313 4.41 9.37 -2.88
C PRO A 313 3.80 9.53 -1.48
N TYR A 314 2.89 8.64 -1.10
CA TYR A 314 2.20 8.67 0.18
C TYR A 314 1.76 7.27 0.60
N VAL A 315 1.58 7.11 1.92
CA VAL A 315 1.11 5.86 2.51
C VAL A 315 -0.30 5.56 1.99
N ARG A 316 -0.41 4.47 1.22
CA ARG A 316 -1.67 3.88 0.79
C ARG A 316 -1.66 2.40 1.12
N LEU A 317 -2.61 1.99 1.95
CA LEU A 317 -2.79 0.58 2.30
C LEU A 317 -3.82 -0.10 1.41
N ASP A 318 -4.75 0.66 0.83
CA ASP A 318 -5.67 0.21 -0.23
C ASP A 318 -6.43 -1.11 0.02
N GLY A 319 -6.65 -1.47 1.29
CA GLY A 319 -7.32 -2.72 1.69
C GLY A 319 -6.39 -3.80 2.24
N TYR A 320 -5.09 -3.51 2.39
CA TYR A 320 -4.12 -4.39 3.06
C TYR A 320 -4.68 -4.93 4.38
N PRO A 321 -4.45 -6.22 4.71
CA PRO A 321 -4.99 -6.84 5.92
C PRO A 321 -4.74 -6.02 7.20
N PRO A 322 -5.80 -5.39 7.76
CA PRO A 322 -5.60 -4.36 8.78
C PRO A 322 -5.29 -4.93 10.16
N TRP A 323 -5.63 -6.20 10.42
CA TRP A 323 -5.38 -6.86 11.70
C TRP A 323 -3.89 -7.14 11.89
N GLN A 324 -3.22 -7.59 10.82
CA GLN A 324 -1.85 -8.08 10.81
C GLN A 324 -0.81 -6.95 10.93
N ILE A 325 -1.18 -5.69 10.67
CA ILE A 325 -0.25 -4.55 10.68
C ILE A 325 -0.24 -3.74 11.98
N ARG A 326 -0.75 -4.31 13.07
CA ARG A 326 -0.90 -3.63 14.37
C ARG A 326 0.41 -3.13 14.98
N LEU A 327 1.52 -3.84 14.73
CA LEU A 327 2.86 -3.52 15.25
C LEU A 327 3.91 -3.42 14.14
N THR A 328 3.48 -3.41 12.88
CA THR A 328 4.35 -3.36 11.72
C THR A 328 4.92 -1.96 11.54
N GLU A 329 6.23 -1.87 11.34
CA GLU A 329 6.86 -0.61 10.94
C GLU A 329 6.50 -0.31 9.48
N ILE A 330 5.99 0.88 9.18
CA ILE A 330 5.61 1.25 7.80
C ILE A 330 6.64 2.21 7.24
N PHE A 331 7.31 1.81 6.17
CA PHE A 331 8.22 2.67 5.42
C PHE A 331 7.64 3.00 4.05
N CYS A 332 7.43 4.29 3.80
CA CYS A 332 7.00 4.82 2.52
C CYS A 332 8.16 5.58 1.87
N THR A 333 8.43 5.27 0.62
CA THR A 333 9.51 5.89 -0.18
C THR A 333 9.31 7.40 -0.36
N GLY A 334 8.05 7.84 -0.51
CA GLY A 334 7.68 9.24 -0.62
C GLY A 334 7.90 9.81 -2.02
N ASP A 335 7.42 11.03 -2.26
CA ASP A 335 7.51 11.68 -3.58
C ASP A 335 8.95 12.13 -3.86
N ASN A 336 9.74 11.23 -4.44
CA ASN A 336 11.01 11.57 -5.06
C ASN A 336 10.85 11.49 -6.57
N SER A 337 9.90 12.26 -7.11
CA SER A 337 9.69 12.47 -8.55
C SER A 337 10.95 12.95 -9.27
N SER A 338 11.79 11.99 -9.61
CA SER A 338 12.84 12.08 -10.61
C SER A 338 12.34 11.63 -11.99
N SER A 339 11.18 10.95 -12.05
CA SER A 339 10.52 10.61 -13.30
C SER A 339 9.78 11.84 -13.84
N ILE A 340 10.28 12.37 -14.95
CA ILE A 340 9.60 13.34 -15.81
C ILE A 340 8.28 12.75 -16.39
N MET A 341 8.05 11.46 -16.21
CA MET A 341 6.83 10.77 -16.60
C MET A 341 5.86 10.71 -15.41
N GLY A 342 4.78 11.48 -15.52
CA GLY A 342 3.75 11.56 -14.49
C GLY A 342 3.02 10.24 -14.23
N ASP A 343 2.41 10.17 -13.04
CA ASP A 343 1.30 9.32 -12.53
C ASP A 343 1.27 7.81 -12.86
N SER A 344 2.26 7.30 -13.59
CA SER A 344 2.51 5.88 -13.78
C SER A 344 3.34 5.40 -12.58
N GLY A 345 2.87 4.34 -11.91
CA GLY A 345 3.42 3.86 -10.63
C GLY A 345 4.95 3.86 -10.59
N GLU A 346 5.49 4.30 -9.44
CA GLU A 346 6.93 4.37 -9.21
C GLU A 346 7.52 2.96 -9.23
N ALA A 347 8.52 2.74 -10.09
CA ALA A 347 9.17 1.45 -10.22
C ALA A 347 9.90 1.08 -8.92
N VAL A 348 10.00 -0.22 -8.63
CA VAL A 348 10.76 -0.67 -7.45
C VAL A 348 12.26 -0.41 -7.63
N GLU A 349 12.89 0.22 -6.65
CA GLU A 349 14.31 0.55 -6.67
C GLU A 349 15.05 -0.11 -5.50
N TYR A 350 16.19 -0.75 -5.79
CA TYR A 350 17.01 -1.42 -4.77
C TYR A 350 17.46 -0.46 -3.65
N GLN A 351 17.82 0.78 -3.99
CA GLN A 351 18.24 1.79 -3.02
C GLN A 351 17.12 2.14 -2.03
N ARG A 352 15.87 2.18 -2.52
CA ARG A 352 14.68 2.45 -1.69
C ARG A 352 14.35 1.27 -0.79
N PHE A 353 14.45 0.05 -1.32
CA PHE A 353 14.35 -1.18 -0.55
C PHE A 353 15.37 -1.19 0.60
N LEU A 354 16.65 -0.94 0.30
CA LEU A 354 17.72 -0.88 1.30
C LEU A 354 17.47 0.23 2.33
N GLN A 355 17.04 1.42 1.89
CA GLN A 355 16.66 2.51 2.80
C GLN A 355 15.57 2.10 3.80
N GLY A 356 14.58 1.34 3.36
CA GLY A 356 13.55 0.78 4.23
C GLY A 356 14.12 -0.13 5.31
N LEU A 357 15.04 -1.02 4.95
CA LEU A 357 15.74 -1.88 5.91
C LEU A 357 16.59 -1.09 6.91
N TRP A 358 17.31 -0.06 6.45
CA TRP A 358 18.08 0.82 7.33
C TRP A 358 17.20 1.57 8.33
N ARG A 359 16.00 2.00 7.92
CA ARG A 359 15.03 2.65 8.81
C ARG A 359 14.48 1.66 9.83
N PHE A 360 14.09 0.47 9.38
CA PHE A 360 13.64 -0.60 10.26
C PHE A 360 14.69 -0.98 11.30
N ALA A 361 15.97 -1.12 10.90
CA ALA A 361 17.05 -1.46 11.81
C ALA A 361 17.28 -0.41 12.92
N LYS A 362 16.95 0.85 12.66
CA LYS A 362 17.11 1.99 13.58
C LYS A 362 15.87 2.32 14.41
N ALA A 363 14.71 1.74 14.09
CA ALA A 363 13.46 2.02 14.81
C ALA A 363 13.56 1.58 16.29
N GLU A 364 12.63 2.01 17.14
CA GLU A 364 12.58 1.57 18.54
C GLU A 364 11.21 0.97 18.84
N PHE A 365 11.17 -0.32 19.19
CA PHE A 365 9.92 -1.01 19.51
C PHE A 365 9.72 -1.06 21.02
N ARG A 366 8.85 -0.17 21.51
CA ARG A 366 8.63 -0.03 22.96
C ARG A 366 7.54 -0.92 23.51
N PHE A 367 6.67 -1.48 22.68
CA PHE A 367 5.59 -2.41 23.07
C PHE A 367 4.81 -1.96 24.32
N GLY A 368 4.53 -0.65 24.43
CA GLY A 368 3.82 -0.07 25.56
C GLY A 368 4.62 0.15 26.85
N ARG A 369 5.96 0.03 26.82
CA ARG A 369 6.87 0.24 27.96
C ARG A 369 7.56 1.61 27.96
#